data_AF-A0A3B9RMA8-F1
#
_entry.id   AF-A0A3B9RMA8-F1
#
_cell.length_a   1.000
_cell.length_b   1.000
_cell.length_c   1.000
_cell.angle_alpha   90.00
_cell.angle_beta   90.00
_cell.angle_gamma   90.00
#
_symmetry.space_group_name_H-M   'P 1'
#
loop_
_entity.id
_entity.type
_entity.pdbx_description
1 polymer ?
#
loop_
_entity_poly.entity_id
_entity_poly.type
_entity_poly.pdbx_seq_one_letter_code
_entity_poly.pdbx_strand_id
1 'polypeptide(L)'
;MVDLWEVVKRYYYDPATKRSNSIKQVLPAILNSSTLLQEKYSKPIYGAKGGIKSTNFKNWQWVKIKDGKVTDPYKLLPKMFQDISDRDLEILSSEDELREGGAALTAYARMQFEEMSDYERSEIQKALLKYCELDTMAMVITWEGLKDLCR
;
A
#
# COMPACT_ATOMS: atom_id res chain seq x y z
N MET A 1 -1.75 -19.16 -1.02
CA MET A 1 -0.96 -17.93 -0.85
C MET A 1 0.26 -18.31 -0.01
N VAL A 2 1.48 -17.96 -0.45
CA VAL A 2 2.70 -18.23 0.34
C VAL A 2 2.89 -17.08 1.32
N ASP A 3 3.23 -17.40 2.56
CA ASP A 3 3.50 -16.39 3.57
C ASP A 3 4.92 -15.82 3.39
N LEU A 4 5.00 -14.60 2.84
CA LEU A 4 6.26 -13.88 2.66
C LEU A 4 6.86 -13.40 4.00
N TRP A 5 6.09 -13.36 5.08
CA TRP A 5 6.57 -12.93 6.40
C TRP A 5 7.69 -13.84 6.91
N GLU A 6 7.55 -15.15 6.72
CA GLU A 6 8.58 -16.12 7.11
C GLU A 6 9.88 -15.93 6.31
N VAL A 7 9.77 -15.60 5.01
CA VAL A 7 10.94 -15.31 4.16
C VAL A 7 11.63 -14.03 4.64
N VAL A 8 10.86 -12.96 4.84
CA VAL A 8 11.38 -11.67 5.30
C VAL A 8 12.12 -11.84 6.63
N LYS A 9 11.48 -12.48 7.62
CA LYS A 9 12.07 -12.67 8.95
C LYS A 9 13.39 -13.41 8.96
N ARG A 10 13.55 -14.39 8.06
CA ARG A 10 14.73 -15.26 8.04
C ARG A 10 15.85 -14.71 7.17
N TYR A 11 15.52 -13.96 6.12
CA TYR A 11 16.46 -13.70 5.03
C TYR A 11 16.55 -12.23 4.58
N TYR A 12 15.71 -11.33 5.09
CA TYR A 12 15.75 -9.91 4.68
C TYR A 12 15.81 -8.98 5.89
N TYR A 13 16.84 -8.15 5.92
CA TYR A 13 16.99 -7.09 6.92
C TYR A 13 17.40 -5.80 6.22
N ASP A 14 16.64 -4.74 6.45
CA ASP A 14 16.92 -3.40 5.91
C ASP A 14 16.68 -2.36 7.02
N PRO A 15 17.65 -1.48 7.32
CA PRO A 15 17.50 -0.47 8.36
C PRO A 15 16.27 0.44 8.19
N ALA A 16 15.80 0.63 6.95
CA ALA A 16 14.62 1.45 6.65
C ALA A 16 13.32 0.84 7.23
N THR A 17 13.28 -0.47 7.51
CA THR A 17 12.08 -1.13 8.09
C THR A 17 11.93 -0.89 9.58
N LYS A 18 12.95 -0.31 10.25
CA LYS A 18 12.95 -0.02 11.70
C LYS A 18 12.53 -1.21 12.56
N ARG A 19 13.07 -2.41 12.26
CA ARG A 19 12.77 -3.70 12.93
C ARG A 19 11.36 -4.25 12.67
N SER A 20 10.56 -3.61 11.81
CA SER A 20 9.24 -4.12 11.43
C SER A 20 9.35 -5.12 10.29
N ASN A 21 8.59 -6.22 10.39
CA ASN A 21 8.41 -7.19 9.30
C ASN A 21 7.07 -7.01 8.58
N SER A 22 6.34 -5.93 8.87
CA SER A 22 5.10 -5.61 8.16
C SER A 22 5.40 -5.31 6.69
N ILE A 23 4.57 -5.84 5.79
CA ILE A 23 4.67 -5.54 4.35
C ILE A 23 4.66 -4.03 4.07
N LYS A 24 3.97 -3.24 4.91
CA LYS A 24 3.91 -1.77 4.84
C LYS A 24 5.24 -1.08 5.13
N GLN A 25 6.19 -1.76 5.76
CA GLN A 25 7.55 -1.26 5.99
C GLN A 25 8.56 -1.92 5.06
N VAL A 26 8.34 -3.19 4.75
CA VAL A 26 9.20 -3.97 3.84
C VAL A 26 9.08 -3.50 2.40
N LEU A 27 7.87 -3.23 1.91
CA LEU A 27 7.63 -2.79 0.54
C LEU A 27 8.41 -1.50 0.17
N PRO A 28 8.28 -0.39 0.92
CA PRO A 28 9.05 0.81 0.60
C PRO A 28 10.57 0.60 0.77
N ALA A 29 11.02 -0.23 1.71
CA ALA A 29 12.44 -0.54 1.88
C ALA A 29 13.00 -1.27 0.64
N ILE A 30 12.32 -2.33 0.18
CA ILE A 30 12.68 -3.07 -1.03
C ILE A 30 12.69 -2.17 -2.26
N LEU A 31 11.67 -1.33 -2.42
CA LEU A 31 11.60 -0.38 -3.54
C LEU A 31 12.76 0.62 -3.52
N ASN A 32 13.18 1.09 -2.35
CA ASN A 32 14.36 1.97 -2.23
C ASN A 32 15.66 1.23 -2.60
N SER A 33 15.75 -0.06 -2.29
CA SER A 33 16.98 -0.84 -2.45
C SER A 33 17.17 -1.48 -3.84
N SER A 34 16.14 -1.55 -4.70
CA SER A 34 16.23 -2.13 -6.06
C SER A 34 16.01 -1.11 -7.17
N THR A 35 17.08 -0.77 -7.89
CA THR A 35 17.02 0.08 -9.10
C THR A 35 16.13 -0.54 -10.17
N LEU A 36 16.17 -1.87 -10.33
CA LEU A 36 15.34 -2.59 -11.31
C LEU A 36 13.85 -2.37 -11.02
N LEU A 37 13.43 -2.47 -9.75
CA LEU A 37 12.05 -2.22 -9.39
C LEU A 37 11.67 -0.74 -9.56
N GLN A 38 12.58 0.19 -9.23
CA GLN A 38 12.32 1.62 -9.45
C GLN A 38 12.10 1.94 -10.93
N GLU A 39 12.93 1.41 -11.82
CA GLU A 39 12.79 1.60 -13.27
C GLU A 39 11.51 0.97 -13.83
N LYS A 40 11.13 -0.21 -13.32
CA LYS A 40 9.92 -0.91 -13.77
C LYS A 40 8.65 -0.20 -13.29
N TYR A 41 8.56 0.09 -12.00
CA TYR A 41 7.33 0.55 -11.34
C TYR A 41 7.17 2.08 -11.29
N SER A 42 8.15 2.85 -11.77
CA SER A 42 8.01 4.28 -12.06
C SER A 42 7.27 4.55 -13.38
N LYS A 43 7.20 3.56 -14.27
CA LYS A 43 6.47 3.67 -15.53
C LYS A 43 4.96 3.49 -15.27
N PRO A 44 4.09 4.16 -16.04
CA PRO A 44 2.63 4.06 -15.89
C PRO A 44 2.09 2.74 -16.47
N ILE A 45 2.64 1.60 -16.03
CA ILE A 45 2.35 0.27 -16.58
C ILE A 45 1.20 -0.43 -15.86
N TYR A 46 0.79 0.05 -14.69
CA TYR A 46 -0.22 -0.62 -13.88
C TYR A 46 -1.64 -0.16 -14.27
N GLY A 47 -2.49 -1.06 -14.73
CA GLY A 47 -3.78 -0.71 -15.35
C GLY A 47 -3.66 -0.07 -16.74
N ALA A 48 -2.52 -0.24 -17.42
CA ALA A 48 -2.29 0.25 -18.78
C ALA A 48 -2.57 -0.82 -19.85
N LYS A 49 -2.89 -0.40 -21.08
CA LYS A 49 -3.07 -1.30 -22.22
C LYS A 49 -1.73 -2.01 -22.53
N GLY A 50 -1.70 -3.33 -22.45
CA GLY A 50 -0.47 -4.12 -22.61
C GLY A 50 0.47 -4.09 -21.40
N GLY A 51 0.06 -3.48 -20.29
CA GLY A 51 0.79 -3.47 -19.03
C GLY A 51 0.26 -4.50 -18.02
N ILE A 52 0.51 -4.25 -16.73
CA ILE A 52 -0.02 -5.08 -15.64
C ILE A 52 -1.51 -4.81 -15.53
N LYS A 53 -2.34 -5.85 -15.54
CA LYS A 53 -3.80 -5.72 -15.45
C LYS A 53 -4.20 -5.19 -14.07
N SER A 54 -5.11 -4.22 -14.05
CA SER A 54 -5.74 -3.68 -12.85
C SER A 54 -7.23 -3.52 -13.07
N THR A 55 -8.02 -3.65 -11.99
CA THR A 55 -9.45 -3.34 -11.98
C THR A 55 -9.76 -2.01 -11.31
N ASN A 56 -8.85 -1.50 -10.45
CA ASN A 56 -9.08 -0.31 -9.64
C ASN A 56 -8.17 0.88 -9.98
N PHE A 57 -7.19 0.68 -10.86
CA PHE A 57 -6.23 1.69 -11.30
C PHE A 57 -6.11 1.76 -12.82
N LYS A 58 -5.69 2.93 -13.33
CA LYS A 58 -5.47 3.18 -14.76
C LYS A 58 -4.16 3.95 -14.94
N ASN A 59 -3.26 3.44 -15.77
CA ASN A 59 -1.94 4.04 -16.08
C ASN A 59 -1.18 4.48 -14.81
N TRP A 60 -1.22 3.64 -13.78
CA TRP A 60 -0.71 3.94 -12.45
C TRP A 60 0.78 3.62 -12.31
N GLN A 61 1.43 4.38 -11.43
CA GLN A 61 2.85 4.30 -11.09
C GLN A 61 2.97 4.04 -9.60
N TRP A 62 3.54 2.89 -9.23
CA TRP A 62 3.73 2.53 -7.82
C TRP A 62 4.98 3.18 -7.22
N VAL A 63 5.95 3.55 -8.05
CA VAL A 63 7.17 4.23 -7.60
C VAL A 63 7.11 5.69 -8.00
N LYS A 64 7.15 6.56 -6.99
CA LYS A 64 7.39 7.99 -7.13
C LYS A 64 8.54 8.38 -6.22
N ILE A 65 9.59 8.96 -6.79
CA ILE A 65 10.77 9.36 -6.02
C ILE A 65 10.61 10.83 -5.62
N LYS A 66 10.77 11.09 -4.32
CA LYS A 66 10.81 12.43 -3.74
C LYS A 66 11.98 12.51 -2.78
N ASP A 67 12.80 13.55 -2.90
CA ASP A 67 13.99 13.76 -2.05
C ASP A 67 14.94 12.54 -2.02
N GLY A 68 15.11 11.89 -3.17
CA GLY A 68 15.97 10.70 -3.31
C GLY A 68 15.41 9.41 -2.68
N LYS A 69 14.16 9.40 -2.21
CA LYS A 69 13.50 8.23 -1.64
C LYS A 69 12.20 7.90 -2.34
N VAL A 70 11.88 6.62 -2.43
CA VAL A 70 10.58 6.14 -2.88
C VAL A 70 9.53 6.55 -1.86
N THR A 71 8.47 7.19 -2.36
CA THR A 71 7.26 7.48 -1.59
C THR A 71 6.57 6.16 -1.26
N ASP A 72 6.20 5.97 0.01
CA ASP A 72 5.46 4.78 0.44
C ASP A 72 4.19 4.57 -0.42
N PRO A 73 4.06 3.43 -1.13
CA PRO A 73 2.92 3.17 -2.00
C PRO A 73 1.56 3.26 -1.30
N TYR A 74 1.50 2.96 0.01
CA TYR A 74 0.25 3.08 0.78
C TYR A 74 -0.19 4.54 0.94
N LYS A 75 0.76 5.48 1.00
CA LYS A 75 0.48 6.92 1.05
C LYS A 75 0.01 7.51 -0.28
N LEU A 76 0.05 6.74 -1.37
CA LEU A 76 -0.47 7.14 -2.67
C LEU A 76 -1.97 6.86 -2.82
N LEU A 77 -2.56 6.10 -1.90
CA LEU A 77 -3.96 5.74 -1.92
C LEU A 77 -4.86 6.91 -1.47
N PRO A 78 -6.12 6.97 -1.94
CA PRO A 78 -7.08 7.93 -1.40
C PRO A 78 -7.33 7.66 0.09
N LYS A 79 -7.54 8.73 0.87
CA LYS A 79 -8.01 8.59 2.26
C LYS A 79 -9.37 7.89 2.27
N MET A 80 -9.55 6.95 3.21
CA MET A 80 -10.82 6.24 3.40
C MET A 80 -11.88 7.07 4.14
N PHE A 81 -11.45 8.14 4.80
CA PHE A 81 -12.30 9.06 5.55
C PHE A 81 -12.13 10.45 4.96
N GLN A 82 -13.20 11.03 4.42
CA GLN A 82 -13.23 12.39 3.87
C GLN A 82 -13.99 13.37 4.79
N ASP A 83 -14.86 12.81 5.63
CA ASP A 83 -15.80 13.43 6.55
C ASP A 83 -15.21 13.65 7.95
N ILE A 84 -14.15 12.92 8.31
CA ILE A 84 -13.49 13.03 9.60
C ILE A 84 -12.36 14.08 9.50
N SER A 85 -12.35 15.04 10.42
CA SER A 85 -11.28 16.04 10.48
C SER A 85 -9.92 15.36 10.71
N ASP A 86 -8.83 15.93 10.19
CA ASP A 86 -7.48 15.36 10.38
C ASP A 86 -7.15 15.19 11.88
N ARG A 87 -7.75 16.01 12.75
CA ARG A 87 -7.61 15.93 14.21
C ARG A 87 -8.35 14.73 14.82
N ASP A 88 -9.55 14.43 14.34
CA ASP A 88 -10.33 13.28 14.84
C ASP A 88 -9.79 11.96 14.27
N LEU A 89 -9.22 12.01 13.05
CA LEU A 89 -8.39 10.94 12.51
C LEU A 89 -7.13 10.73 13.33
N GLU A 90 -6.46 11.80 13.76
CA GLU A 90 -5.31 11.73 14.67
C GLU A 90 -5.68 11.15 16.03
N ILE A 91 -6.86 11.44 16.59
CA ILE A 91 -7.29 10.86 17.87
C ILE A 91 -7.59 9.37 17.70
N LEU A 92 -8.29 8.98 16.63
CA LEU A 92 -8.49 7.56 16.30
C LEU A 92 -7.14 6.87 16.03
N SER A 93 -6.22 7.53 15.33
CA SER A 93 -4.88 7.01 14.97
C SER A 93 -3.77 7.28 15.98
N SER A 94 -4.08 7.86 17.15
CA SER A 94 -3.10 8.26 18.17
C SER A 94 -2.49 7.07 18.91
N GLU A 95 -3.05 5.88 18.71
CA GLU A 95 -2.35 4.63 18.90
C GLU A 95 -1.66 4.28 17.58
N ASP A 96 -0.33 4.19 17.58
CA ASP A 96 0.58 3.77 16.48
C ASP A 96 0.16 2.47 15.73
N GLU A 97 -0.96 1.85 16.12
CA GLU A 97 -1.59 0.63 15.60
C GLU A 97 -2.61 0.85 14.47
N LEU A 98 -3.14 2.06 14.25
CA LEU A 98 -4.14 2.32 13.19
C LEU A 98 -3.54 2.49 11.78
N ARG A 99 -2.47 1.73 11.52
CA ARG A 99 -1.67 1.75 10.29
C ARG A 99 -2.44 1.11 9.15
N GLU A 100 -3.29 1.87 8.48
CA GLU A 100 -4.01 1.59 7.22
C GLU A 100 -4.97 0.37 7.21
N GLY A 101 -4.64 -0.72 7.91
CA GLY A 101 -5.44 -1.95 7.98
C GLY A 101 -6.57 -1.82 9.00
N GLY A 102 -6.29 -1.22 10.16
CA GLY A 102 -7.33 -0.82 11.10
C GLY A 102 -8.30 0.19 10.47
N ALA A 103 -7.76 1.15 9.71
CA ALA A 103 -8.56 2.14 8.99
C ALA A 103 -9.47 1.46 7.94
N ALA A 104 -8.94 0.50 7.18
CA ALA A 104 -9.72 -0.30 6.24
C ALA A 104 -10.84 -1.09 6.92
N LEU A 105 -10.54 -1.73 8.06
CA LEU A 105 -11.53 -2.47 8.83
C LEU A 105 -12.63 -1.56 9.38
N THR A 106 -12.25 -0.42 9.95
CA THR A 106 -13.19 0.60 10.45
C THR A 106 -14.05 1.14 9.32
N ALA A 107 -13.46 1.53 8.18
CA ALA A 107 -14.21 2.03 7.03
C ALA A 107 -15.22 0.98 6.50
N TYR A 108 -14.82 -0.28 6.47
CA TYR A 108 -15.70 -1.39 6.11
C TYR A 108 -16.84 -1.58 7.11
N ALA A 109 -16.56 -1.50 8.42
CA ALA A 109 -17.58 -1.58 9.47
C ALA A 109 -18.56 -0.41 9.40
N ARG A 110 -18.07 0.84 9.25
CA ARG A 110 -18.92 2.02 9.07
C ARG A 110 -19.86 1.84 7.88
N MET A 111 -19.36 1.35 6.75
CA MET A 111 -20.18 1.08 5.56
C MET A 111 -21.31 0.07 5.81
N GLN A 112 -21.18 -0.84 6.78
CA GLN A 112 -22.22 -1.81 7.13
C GLN A 112 -23.23 -1.30 8.15
N PHE A 113 -22.78 -0.50 9.12
CA PHE A 113 -23.57 -0.21 10.32
C PHE A 113 -23.97 1.26 10.48
N GLU A 114 -23.35 2.18 9.73
CA GLU A 114 -23.69 3.60 9.76
C GLU A 114 -24.54 4.01 8.56
N GLU A 115 -25.46 4.93 8.81
CA GLU A 115 -26.19 5.64 7.77
C GLU A 115 -25.22 6.58 7.05
N MET A 116 -25.15 6.48 5.73
CA MET A 116 -24.30 7.32 4.88
C MET A 116 -24.92 7.45 3.50
N SER A 117 -24.57 8.52 2.78
CA SER A 117 -25.04 8.73 1.41
C SER A 117 -24.46 7.69 0.44
N ASP A 118 -25.15 7.48 -0.69
CA ASP A 118 -24.65 6.62 -1.77
C ASP A 118 -23.29 7.08 -2.30
N TYR A 119 -23.04 8.39 -2.29
CA TYR A 119 -21.77 8.98 -2.69
C TYR A 119 -20.65 8.58 -1.72
N GLU A 120 -20.84 8.78 -0.42
CA GLU A 120 -19.86 8.41 0.62
C GLU A 120 -19.56 6.91 0.60
N ARG A 121 -20.61 6.08 0.50
CA ARG A 121 -20.49 4.62 0.37
C ARG A 121 -19.66 4.23 -0.83
N SER A 122 -19.92 4.83 -2.00
CA SER A 122 -19.16 4.59 -3.24
C SER A 122 -17.69 4.99 -3.09
N GLU A 123 -17.39 6.13 -2.46
CA GLU A 123 -16.00 6.58 -2.29
C GLU A 123 -15.21 5.69 -1.33
N ILE A 124 -15.83 5.29 -0.20
CA ILE A 124 -15.24 4.32 0.74
C ILE A 124 -14.98 2.98 0.02
N GLN A 125 -15.95 2.48 -0.74
CA GLN A 125 -15.81 1.24 -1.50
C GLN A 125 -14.64 1.31 -2.49
N LYS A 126 -14.53 2.40 -3.26
CA LYS A 126 -13.41 2.61 -4.20
C LYS A 126 -12.07 2.66 -3.48
N ALA A 127 -12.00 3.32 -2.32
CA ALA A 127 -10.77 3.39 -1.52
C ALA A 127 -10.35 2.00 -1.00
N LEU A 128 -11.30 1.23 -0.46
CA LEU A 128 -11.07 -0.15 0.01
C LEU A 128 -10.61 -1.07 -1.12
N LEU A 129 -11.25 -1.01 -2.29
CA LEU A 129 -10.85 -1.83 -3.45
C LEU A 129 -9.42 -1.54 -3.90
N LYS A 130 -9.02 -0.27 -3.92
CA LYS A 130 -7.65 0.15 -4.23
C LYS A 130 -6.66 -0.34 -3.18
N TYR A 131 -7.01 -0.27 -1.90
CA TYR A 131 -6.20 -0.76 -0.79
C TYR A 131 -5.98 -2.28 -0.86
N CYS A 132 -7.06 -3.06 -1.06
CA CYS A 132 -6.99 -4.51 -1.23
C CYS A 132 -6.13 -4.93 -2.45
N GLU A 133 -6.25 -4.19 -3.56
CA GLU A 133 -5.44 -4.45 -4.75
C GLU A 133 -3.95 -4.14 -4.49
N LEU A 134 -3.63 -3.06 -3.77
CA LEU A 134 -2.27 -2.77 -3.33
C LEU A 134 -1.73 -3.87 -2.40
N ASP A 135 -2.48 -4.38 -1.44
CA ASP A 135 -1.99 -5.44 -0.54
C ASP A 135 -1.55 -6.69 -1.32
N THR A 136 -2.29 -7.05 -2.38
CA THR A 136 -1.89 -8.14 -3.27
C THR A 136 -0.64 -7.77 -4.08
N MET A 137 -0.61 -6.57 -4.66
CA MET A 137 0.52 -6.12 -5.47
C MET A 137 1.80 -5.95 -4.64
N ALA A 138 1.68 -5.54 -3.37
CA ALA A 138 2.77 -5.40 -2.43
C ALA A 138 3.54 -6.71 -2.28
N MET A 139 2.83 -7.83 -2.16
CA MET A 139 3.44 -9.16 -2.11
C MET A 139 4.23 -9.47 -3.39
N VAL A 140 3.68 -9.14 -4.56
CA VAL A 140 4.35 -9.38 -5.86
C VAL A 140 5.62 -8.54 -5.98
N ILE A 141 5.54 -7.24 -5.68
CA ILE A 141 6.68 -6.32 -5.74
C ILE A 141 7.76 -6.74 -4.74
N THR A 142 7.36 -7.08 -3.51
CA THR A 142 8.28 -7.58 -2.47
C THR A 142 8.98 -8.85 -2.94
N TRP A 143 8.26 -9.81 -3.50
CA TRP A 143 8.88 -11.02 -4.03
C TRP A 143 9.85 -10.73 -5.17
N GLU A 144 9.49 -9.88 -6.13
CA GLU A 144 10.38 -9.49 -7.22
C GLU A 144 11.66 -8.83 -6.71
N GLY A 145 11.55 -7.99 -5.69
CA GLY A 145 12.70 -7.33 -5.08
C GLY A 145 13.60 -8.27 -4.29
N LEU A 146 13.01 -9.18 -3.51
CA LEU A 146 13.78 -10.25 -2.84
C LEU A 146 14.55 -11.08 -3.88
N LYS A 147 13.93 -11.39 -5.01
CA LYS A 147 14.58 -12.11 -6.11
C LYS A 147 15.72 -11.29 -6.75
N ASP A 148 15.56 -9.98 -6.88
CA ASP A 148 16.58 -9.09 -7.41
C ASP A 148 17.81 -9.01 -6.50
N LEU A 149 17.59 -8.96 -5.18
CA LEU A 149 18.66 -8.92 -4.16
C LEU A 149 19.49 -10.21 -4.08
N CYS A 150 18.98 -11.33 -4.59
CA CYS A 150 19.69 -12.61 -4.62
C CYS A 150 20.49 -12.86 -5.91
N ARG A 151 20.54 -11.88 -6.83
CA ARG A 151 21.33 -11.95 -8.06
C ARG A 151 22.74 -11.43 -7.85
#